data_AF-A0A023FHV2-F1
#
_entry.id   AF-A0A023FHV2-F1
#
_cell.length_a   1.000
_cell.length_b   1.000
_cell.length_c   1.000
_cell.angle_alpha   90.00
_cell.angle_beta   90.00
_cell.angle_gamma   90.00
#
_symmetry.space_group_name_H-M   'P 1'
#
loop_
_entity.id
_entity.type
_entity.pdbx_description
1 polymer ?
#
loop_
_entity_poly.entity_id
_entity_poly.type
_entity_poly.pdbx_seq_one_letter_code
_entity_poly.pdbx_strand_id
1 'polypeptide(L)'
;NESNMFQITSRMNRVVLILKLLQEQVEILETMTPLDFMEFRGYLAPASGFQSLQFRLIENKLGVKNELRVNYGKQHYQKVFEDPSAIHKIQEAEKELTLLQLIERWLERTPGLEPHGFNFWEKYQNVVKRMLDQMEEDAKADNNEAVLSSVAKKRETFDTLFDVNKHNALLSRGERRLSHQAMKGAMMIFLYRDQPRFHS
;
A
#
# COMPACT_ATOMS: atom_id res chain seq x y z
N ASN A 1 -8.22 15.85 16.26
CA ASN A 1 -9.23 16.73 15.63
C ASN A 1 -9.92 16.01 14.48
N GLU A 2 -11.13 15.52 14.71
CA GLU A 2 -11.99 14.85 13.73
C GLU A 2 -12.22 15.70 12.47
N SER A 3 -12.28 17.04 12.63
CA SER A 3 -12.37 17.98 11.50
C SER A 3 -11.22 17.85 10.49
N ASN A 4 -9.99 17.55 10.94
CA ASN A 4 -8.86 17.34 10.04
C ASN A 4 -8.97 16.00 9.30
N MET A 5 -9.57 14.98 9.91
CA MET A 5 -9.76 13.67 9.27
C MET A 5 -10.72 13.78 8.10
N PHE A 6 -11.84 14.48 8.28
CA PHE A 6 -12.79 14.75 7.19
C PHE A 6 -12.13 15.46 6.01
N GLN A 7 -11.29 16.47 6.28
CA GLN A 7 -10.54 17.16 5.24
C GLN A 7 -9.55 16.24 4.51
N ILE A 8 -8.85 15.36 5.22
CA ILE A 8 -7.93 14.38 4.63
C ILE A 8 -8.72 13.43 3.72
N THR A 9 -9.79 12.81 4.22
CA THR A 9 -10.65 11.90 3.45
C THR A 9 -11.20 12.58 2.20
N SER A 10 -11.69 13.82 2.32
CA SER A 10 -12.19 14.60 1.18
C SER A 10 -11.10 14.86 0.12
N ARG A 11 -9.89 15.23 0.54
CA ARG A 11 -8.75 15.47 -0.38
C ARG A 11 -8.27 14.18 -1.03
N MET A 12 -8.20 13.07 -0.30
CA MET A 12 -7.86 11.77 -0.86
C MET A 12 -8.90 11.30 -1.87
N ASN A 13 -10.19 11.48 -1.57
CA ASN A 13 -11.26 11.19 -2.52
C ASN A 13 -11.14 12.05 -3.78
N ARG A 14 -10.79 13.34 -3.65
CA ARG A 14 -10.51 14.20 -4.81
C ARG A 14 -9.38 13.64 -5.68
N VAL A 15 -8.28 13.17 -5.09
CA VAL A 15 -7.19 12.54 -5.83
C VAL A 15 -7.68 11.30 -6.58
N VAL A 16 -8.52 10.47 -5.96
CA VAL A 16 -9.13 9.30 -6.62
C VAL A 16 -9.96 9.71 -7.83
N LEU A 17 -10.80 10.75 -7.72
CA LEU A 17 -11.62 11.23 -8.85
C LEU A 17 -10.75 11.81 -9.98
N ILE A 18 -9.69 12.53 -9.66
CA ILE A 18 -8.73 13.03 -10.66
C ILE A 18 -8.06 11.86 -11.39
N LEU A 19 -7.62 10.82 -10.68
CA LEU A 19 -7.00 9.64 -11.29
C LEU A 19 -7.97 8.87 -12.20
N LYS A 20 -9.26 8.78 -11.83
CA LYS A 20 -10.29 8.20 -12.71
C LYS A 20 -10.44 8.99 -14.00
N LEU A 21 -10.49 10.31 -13.92
CA LEU A 21 -10.55 11.17 -15.10
C LEU A 21 -9.29 11.03 -15.98
N LEU A 22 -8.10 10.96 -15.37
CA LEU A 22 -6.85 10.74 -16.11
C LEU A 22 -6.82 9.38 -16.84
N GLN A 23 -7.47 8.36 -16.28
CA GLN A 23 -7.62 7.06 -16.95
C GLN A 23 -8.53 7.19 -18.18
N GLU A 24 -9.67 7.87 -18.06
CA GLU A 24 -10.60 8.13 -19.18
C GLU A 24 -9.94 8.97 -20.30
N GLN A 25 -9.01 9.86 -19.96
CA GLN A 25 -8.27 10.65 -20.96
C GLN A 25 -7.40 9.81 -21.91
N VAL A 26 -7.03 8.57 -21.53
CA VAL A 26 -6.29 7.67 -22.42
C VAL A 26 -7.12 7.30 -23.63
N GLU A 27 -8.45 7.13 -23.47
CA GLU A 27 -9.36 6.79 -24.57
C GLU A 27 -9.40 7.89 -25.65
N ILE A 28 -9.22 9.16 -25.25
CA ILE A 28 -9.09 10.27 -26.20
C ILE A 28 -7.82 10.14 -27.05
N LEU A 29 -6.71 9.70 -26.45
CA LEU A 29 -5.47 9.49 -27.20
C LEU A 29 -5.57 8.27 -28.12
N GLU A 30 -6.35 7.25 -27.74
CA GLU A 30 -6.59 6.04 -28.54
C GLU A 30 -7.44 6.30 -29.80
N THR A 31 -8.09 7.46 -29.93
CA THR A 31 -8.76 7.84 -31.19
C THR A 31 -7.77 8.16 -32.31
N MET A 32 -6.50 8.40 -31.99
CA MET A 32 -5.44 8.63 -32.97
C MET A 32 -4.94 7.30 -33.52
N THR A 33 -4.89 7.17 -34.85
CA THR A 33 -4.39 5.94 -35.46
C THR A 33 -2.88 5.82 -35.29
N PRO A 34 -2.33 4.59 -35.25
CA PRO A 34 -0.88 4.40 -35.23
C PRO A 34 -0.17 5.02 -36.43
N LEU A 35 -0.82 5.12 -37.59
CA LEU A 35 -0.27 5.75 -38.79
C LEU A 35 -0.12 7.26 -38.58
N ASP A 36 -1.16 7.94 -38.11
CA ASP A 36 -1.12 9.37 -37.80
C ASP A 36 -0.04 9.67 -36.76
N PHE A 37 0.10 8.84 -35.73
CA PHE A 37 1.15 8.98 -34.73
C PHE A 37 2.56 8.89 -35.35
N MET A 38 2.78 8.00 -36.32
CA MET A 38 4.09 7.83 -36.95
C MET A 38 4.51 9.05 -37.77
N GLU A 39 3.56 9.81 -38.34
CA GLU A 39 3.86 11.00 -39.14
C GLU A 39 4.57 12.10 -38.35
N PHE A 40 4.27 12.23 -37.04
CA PHE A 40 4.87 13.27 -36.20
C PHE A 40 5.75 12.74 -35.07
N ARG A 41 5.84 11.42 -34.84
CA ARG A 41 6.68 10.82 -33.80
C ARG A 41 8.13 11.30 -33.84
N GLY A 42 8.67 11.58 -35.03
CA GLY A 42 10.03 12.08 -35.20
C GLY A 42 10.32 13.39 -34.47
N TYR A 43 9.33 14.28 -34.32
CA TYR A 43 9.47 15.55 -33.61
C TYR A 43 9.52 15.40 -32.08
N LEU A 44 9.12 14.25 -31.56
CA LEU A 44 9.09 13.97 -30.12
C LEU A 44 10.38 13.34 -29.62
N ALA A 45 11.24 12.80 -30.50
CA ALA A 45 12.51 12.22 -30.09
C ALA A 45 13.51 13.32 -29.64
N PRO A 46 14.31 13.11 -28.58
CA PRO A 46 14.44 11.90 -27.77
C PRO A 46 13.49 11.85 -26.56
N ALA A 47 12.54 12.78 -26.46
CA ALA A 47 11.67 12.89 -25.29
C ALA A 47 10.84 11.62 -25.07
N SER A 48 10.71 11.23 -23.80
CA SER A 48 9.95 10.04 -23.42
C SER A 48 9.07 10.30 -22.20
N GLY A 49 8.04 9.48 -22.02
CA GLY A 49 7.19 9.54 -20.82
C GLY A 49 7.96 9.30 -19.52
N PHE A 50 9.19 8.77 -19.58
CA PHE A 50 10.05 8.57 -18.41
C PHE A 50 10.59 9.88 -17.82
N GLN A 51 10.52 11.00 -18.56
CA GLN A 51 11.01 12.32 -18.12
C GLN A 51 9.93 13.18 -17.45
N SER A 52 8.75 12.62 -17.12
CA SER A 52 7.71 13.39 -16.42
C SER A 52 8.10 13.66 -14.96
N LEU A 53 8.58 14.89 -14.68
CA LEU A 53 8.99 15.33 -13.35
C LEU A 53 7.84 15.15 -12.34
N GLN A 54 6.66 15.66 -12.66
CA GLN A 54 5.52 15.61 -11.74
C GLN A 54 5.11 14.18 -11.41
N PHE A 55 5.15 13.27 -12.38
CA PHE A 55 4.87 11.86 -12.15
C PHE A 55 5.84 11.24 -11.14
N ARG A 56 7.15 11.54 -11.27
CA ARG A 56 8.15 11.08 -10.31
C ARG A 56 7.98 11.67 -8.92
N LEU A 57 7.61 12.95 -8.83
CA LEU A 57 7.31 13.59 -7.54
C LEU A 57 6.09 12.94 -6.86
N ILE A 58 5.04 12.60 -7.61
CA ILE A 58 3.87 11.89 -7.08
C ILE A 58 4.27 10.52 -6.55
N GLU A 59 5.01 9.72 -7.33
CA GLU A 59 5.46 8.40 -6.89
C GLU A 59 6.33 8.46 -5.62
N ASN A 60 7.28 9.39 -5.56
CA ASN A 60 8.15 9.57 -4.39
C ASN A 60 7.32 9.96 -3.16
N LYS A 61 6.44 10.97 -3.29
CA LYS A 61 5.60 11.43 -2.18
C LYS A 61 4.57 10.38 -1.74
N LEU A 62 4.10 9.50 -2.62
CA LEU A 62 3.25 8.36 -2.24
C LEU A 62 4.03 7.27 -1.48
N GLY A 63 5.31 7.09 -1.79
CA GLY A 63 6.21 6.15 -1.11
C GLY A 63 6.68 4.98 -1.97
N VAL A 64 6.76 5.15 -3.29
CA VAL A 64 7.35 4.15 -4.19
C VAL A 64 8.87 4.10 -3.94
N LYS A 65 9.35 2.97 -3.40
CA LYS A 65 10.77 2.75 -3.15
C LYS A 65 11.55 2.55 -4.46
N ASN A 66 12.76 3.09 -4.52
CA ASN A 66 13.62 2.96 -5.69
C ASN A 66 13.95 1.50 -6.05
N GLU A 67 14.08 0.62 -5.07
CA GLU A 67 14.31 -0.82 -5.25
C GLU A 67 13.18 -1.54 -6.00
N LEU A 68 11.97 -0.99 -5.97
CA LEU A 68 10.79 -1.56 -6.61
C LEU A 68 10.55 -1.01 -8.02
N ARG A 69 11.35 -0.02 -8.42
CA ARG A 69 11.25 0.58 -9.76
C ARG A 69 11.90 -0.37 -10.75
N VAL A 70 11.22 -0.59 -11.88
CA VAL A 70 11.80 -1.36 -12.98
C VAL A 70 13.01 -0.60 -13.53
N ASN A 71 14.19 -1.20 -13.42
CA ASN A 71 15.44 -0.62 -13.89
C ASN A 71 15.53 -0.67 -15.42
N TYR A 72 14.94 0.29 -16.12
CA TYR A 72 15.19 0.46 -17.54
C TYR A 72 16.65 0.92 -17.74
N GLY A 73 17.46 0.09 -18.40
CA GLY A 73 18.87 0.39 -18.68
C GLY A 73 19.82 0.37 -17.48
N LYS A 74 19.44 -0.23 -16.33
CA LYS A 74 20.25 -0.29 -15.09
C LYS A 74 20.67 1.09 -14.53
N GLN A 75 19.95 2.15 -14.90
CA GLN A 75 20.26 3.51 -14.47
C GLN A 75 19.19 4.04 -13.52
N HIS A 76 19.61 4.83 -12.53
CA HIS A 76 18.71 5.51 -11.61
C HIS A 76 17.78 6.45 -12.41
N TYR A 77 16.48 6.47 -12.09
CA TYR A 77 15.49 7.26 -12.85
C TYR A 77 15.81 8.77 -12.87
N GLN A 78 16.56 9.26 -11.88
CA GLN A 78 17.04 10.65 -11.83
C GLN A 78 17.95 11.02 -13.02
N LYS A 79 18.68 10.06 -13.60
CA LYS A 79 19.61 10.32 -14.72
C LYS A 79 18.90 10.76 -16.00
N VAL A 80 17.58 10.61 -16.04
CA VAL A 80 16.73 11.03 -17.16
C VAL A 80 16.49 12.54 -17.15
N PHE A 81 16.79 13.22 -16.02
CA PHE A 81 16.63 14.65 -15.85
C PHE A 81 18.00 15.35 -15.93
N GLU A 82 18.08 16.37 -16.76
CA GLU A 82 19.29 17.22 -16.90
C GLU A 82 19.15 18.56 -16.17
N ASP A 83 17.91 19.05 -15.98
CA ASP A 83 17.65 20.31 -15.26
C ASP A 83 18.02 20.20 -13.77
N PRO A 84 18.96 21.01 -13.26
CA PRO A 84 19.34 21.01 -11.85
C PRO A 84 18.17 21.28 -10.90
N SER A 85 17.20 22.10 -11.30
CA SER A 85 16.02 22.40 -10.47
C SER A 85 15.10 21.17 -10.34
N ALA A 86 14.87 20.44 -11.44
CA ALA A 86 14.13 19.18 -11.44
C ALA A 86 14.81 18.12 -10.56
N ILE A 87 16.14 17.97 -10.67
CA ILE A 87 16.92 17.05 -9.84
C ILE A 87 16.78 17.40 -8.36
N HIS A 88 16.89 18.68 -8.00
CA HIS A 88 16.73 19.15 -6.62
C HIS A 88 15.36 18.77 -6.05
N LYS A 89 14.28 19.05 -6.78
CA LYS A 89 12.90 18.71 -6.36
C LYS A 89 12.71 17.21 -6.14
N ILE A 90 13.32 16.38 -6.99
CA ILE A 90 13.26 14.93 -6.85
C ILE A 90 13.99 14.48 -5.58
N GLN A 91 15.20 14.99 -5.34
CA GLN A 91 15.99 14.68 -4.15
C GLN A 91 15.31 15.14 -2.86
N GLU A 92 14.64 16.29 -2.87
CA GLU A 92 13.82 16.75 -1.75
C GLU A 92 12.66 15.79 -1.50
N ALA A 93 11.92 15.42 -2.56
CA ALA A 93 10.79 14.50 -2.44
C ALA A 93 11.19 13.09 -1.94
N GLU A 94 12.42 12.63 -2.20
CA GLU A 94 12.94 11.37 -1.65
C GLU A 94 13.33 11.46 -0.17
N LYS A 95 13.69 12.65 0.33
CA LYS A 95 14.08 12.87 1.73
C LYS A 95 12.88 13.14 2.63
N GLU A 96 11.84 13.75 2.09
CA GLU A 96 10.61 14.03 2.82
C GLU A 96 9.89 12.76 3.27
N LEU A 97 9.08 12.89 4.33
CA LEU A 97 8.21 11.80 4.74
C LEU A 97 7.13 11.56 3.68
N THR A 98 7.05 10.31 3.25
CA THR A 98 6.07 9.86 2.26
C THR A 98 4.69 9.71 2.90
N LEU A 99 3.64 9.74 2.07
CA LEU A 99 2.27 9.49 2.51
C LEU A 99 2.16 8.13 3.20
N LEU A 100 2.81 7.09 2.67
CA LEU A 100 2.86 5.76 3.29
C LEU A 100 3.43 5.82 4.72
N GLN A 101 4.56 6.50 4.93
CA GLN A 101 5.18 6.64 6.25
C GLN A 101 4.33 7.46 7.22
N LEU A 102 3.64 8.50 6.73
CA LEU A 102 2.73 9.29 7.55
C LEU A 102 1.49 8.48 7.97
N ILE A 103 0.94 7.68 7.05
CA ILE A 103 -0.15 6.74 7.34
C ILE A 103 0.30 5.68 8.33
N GLU A 104 1.49 5.11 8.15
CA GLU A 104 2.07 4.11 9.06
C GLU A 104 2.15 4.66 10.49
N ARG A 105 2.76 5.83 10.69
CA ARG A 105 2.84 6.51 12.00
C ARG A 105 1.47 6.84 12.59
N TRP A 106 0.46 7.08 11.75
CA TRP A 106 -0.90 7.31 12.21
C TRP A 106 -1.56 5.99 12.67
N LEU A 107 -1.42 4.91 11.89
CA LEU A 107 -1.93 3.57 12.21
C LEU A 107 -1.29 2.97 13.46
N GLU A 108 -0.01 3.24 13.71
CA GLU A 108 0.69 2.76 14.92
C GLU A 108 0.11 3.34 16.21
N ARG A 109 -0.56 4.49 16.11
CA ARG A 109 -1.22 5.20 17.22
C ARG A 109 -2.72 4.93 17.28
N THR A 110 -3.23 3.95 16.53
CA THR A 110 -4.64 3.58 16.59
C THR A 110 -5.02 3.18 18.02
N PRO A 111 -6.00 3.86 18.66
CA PRO A 111 -6.40 3.55 20.02
C PRO A 111 -6.95 2.13 20.15
N GLY A 112 -6.52 1.42 21.19
CA GLY A 112 -6.92 0.06 21.52
C GLY A 112 -5.89 -1.02 21.16
N LEU A 113 -4.76 -0.62 20.57
CA LEU A 113 -3.59 -1.48 20.38
C LEU A 113 -2.74 -1.64 21.66
N GLU A 114 -2.96 -0.81 22.67
CA GLU A 114 -2.17 -0.77 23.89
C GLU A 114 -2.40 -2.03 24.75
N PRO A 115 -1.33 -2.63 25.32
CA PRO A 115 -1.45 -3.82 26.18
C PRO A 115 -2.28 -3.57 27.45
N HIS A 116 -2.13 -2.38 28.05
CA HIS A 116 -2.81 -1.98 29.28
C HIS A 116 -4.13 -1.24 29.02
N GLY A 117 -4.82 -1.59 27.93
CA GLY A 117 -6.10 -0.97 27.53
C GLY A 117 -7.05 -1.99 26.92
N PHE A 118 -7.56 -1.70 25.73
CA PHE A 118 -8.44 -2.65 25.03
C PHE A 118 -7.69 -3.94 24.62
N ASN A 119 -6.39 -3.84 24.34
CA ASN A 119 -5.51 -4.94 23.93
C ASN A 119 -6.13 -5.76 22.79
N PHE A 120 -6.41 -5.08 21.68
CA PHE A 120 -7.00 -5.67 20.48
C PHE A 120 -6.23 -6.90 20.01
N TRP A 121 -4.89 -6.81 19.99
CA TRP A 121 -4.06 -7.82 19.35
C TRP A 121 -4.12 -9.17 20.05
N GLU A 122 -3.98 -9.20 21.38
CA GLU A 122 -4.07 -10.44 22.15
C GLU A 122 -5.47 -11.06 22.05
N LYS A 123 -6.52 -10.23 22.14
CA LYS A 123 -7.91 -10.68 21.95
C LYS A 123 -8.12 -11.29 20.57
N TYR A 124 -7.62 -10.65 19.53
CA TYR A 124 -7.72 -11.12 18.16
C TYR A 124 -6.98 -12.45 17.96
N GLN A 125 -5.75 -12.57 18.48
CA GLN A 125 -5.00 -13.83 18.48
C GLN A 125 -5.78 -14.96 19.16
N ASN A 126 -6.38 -14.70 20.32
CA ASN A 126 -7.17 -15.68 21.07
C ASN A 126 -8.46 -16.09 20.34
N VAL A 127 -9.11 -15.17 19.63
CA VAL A 127 -10.30 -15.49 18.80
C VAL A 127 -9.89 -16.35 17.61
N VAL A 128 -8.84 -15.97 16.88
CA VAL A 128 -8.35 -16.73 15.72
C VAL A 128 -7.88 -18.12 16.14
N LYS A 129 -7.16 -18.23 17.26
CA LYS A 129 -6.72 -19.51 17.81
C LYS A 129 -7.91 -20.43 18.08
N ARG A 130 -8.90 -19.96 18.86
CA ARG A 130 -10.11 -20.74 19.17
C ARG A 130 -10.88 -21.17 17.91
N MET A 131 -11.00 -20.27 16.93
CA MET A 131 -11.65 -20.57 15.65
C MET A 131 -10.92 -21.70 14.91
N LEU A 132 -9.59 -21.63 14.80
CA LEU A 132 -8.80 -22.64 14.08
C LEU A 132 -8.75 -23.98 14.84
N ASP A 133 -8.69 -23.93 16.17
CA ASP A 133 -8.71 -25.12 17.03
C ASP A 133 -10.07 -25.85 16.88
N GLN A 134 -11.19 -25.12 16.94
CA GLN A 134 -12.52 -25.69 16.72
C GLN A 134 -12.67 -26.29 15.32
N MET A 135 -12.24 -25.55 14.28
CA MET A 135 -12.29 -26.07 12.90
C MET A 135 -11.48 -27.36 12.73
N GLU A 136 -10.36 -27.49 13.46
CA GLU A 136 -9.52 -28.69 13.42
C GLU A 136 -10.17 -29.85 14.16
N GLU A 137 -10.79 -29.60 15.32
CA GLU A 137 -11.53 -30.61 16.09
C GLU A 137 -12.73 -31.14 15.30
N ASP A 138 -13.55 -30.26 14.72
CA ASP A 138 -14.70 -30.64 13.89
C ASP A 138 -14.26 -31.46 12.68
N ALA A 139 -13.18 -31.03 12.00
CA ALA A 139 -12.66 -31.74 10.84
C ALA A 139 -12.06 -33.11 11.19
N LYS A 140 -11.48 -33.27 12.39
CA LYS A 140 -11.04 -34.58 12.90
C LYS A 140 -12.23 -35.49 13.22
N ALA A 141 -13.28 -34.94 13.84
CA ALA A 141 -14.50 -35.70 14.14
C ALA A 141 -15.17 -36.22 12.86
N ASP A 142 -15.18 -35.41 11.80
CA ASP A 142 -15.78 -35.74 10.51
C ASP A 142 -14.84 -36.51 9.55
N ASN A 143 -13.60 -36.81 9.96
CA ASN A 143 -12.54 -37.37 9.11
C ASN A 143 -12.35 -36.59 7.78
N ASN A 144 -12.48 -35.27 7.82
CA ASN A 144 -12.41 -34.41 6.64
C ASN A 144 -11.00 -33.87 6.39
N GLU A 145 -10.18 -34.66 5.67
CA GLU A 145 -8.79 -34.32 5.37
C GLU A 145 -8.63 -33.00 4.59
N ALA A 146 -9.59 -32.66 3.72
CA ALA A 146 -9.54 -31.42 2.95
C ALA A 146 -9.64 -30.19 3.87
N VAL A 147 -10.51 -30.24 4.88
CA VAL A 147 -10.64 -29.16 5.86
C VAL A 147 -9.39 -29.09 6.75
N LEU A 148 -8.82 -30.23 7.17
CA LEU A 148 -7.57 -30.25 7.93
C LEU A 148 -6.42 -29.57 7.17
N SER A 149 -6.26 -29.87 5.89
CA SER A 149 -5.26 -29.21 5.03
C SER A 149 -5.52 -27.70 4.92
N SER A 150 -6.79 -27.29 4.80
CA SER A 150 -7.19 -25.87 4.76
C SER A 150 -6.87 -25.14 6.07
N VAL A 151 -7.13 -25.77 7.22
CA VAL A 151 -6.79 -25.23 8.55
C VAL A 151 -5.28 -25.06 8.70
N ALA A 152 -4.48 -26.05 8.27
CA ALA A 152 -3.02 -25.96 8.31
C ALA A 152 -2.50 -24.74 7.52
N LYS A 153 -2.98 -24.53 6.28
CA LYS A 153 -2.62 -23.35 5.47
C LYS A 153 -3.07 -22.03 6.09
N LYS A 154 -4.25 -22.00 6.72
CA LYS A 154 -4.73 -20.81 7.46
C LYS A 154 -3.82 -20.52 8.65
N ARG A 155 -3.42 -21.53 9.43
CA ARG A 155 -2.48 -21.36 10.55
C ARG A 155 -1.17 -20.75 10.07
N GLU A 156 -0.57 -21.28 9.00
CA GLU A 156 0.65 -20.72 8.40
C GLU A 156 0.45 -19.24 7.98
N THR A 157 -0.67 -18.94 7.32
CA THR A 157 -0.98 -17.58 6.90
C THR A 157 -1.08 -16.62 8.11
N PHE A 158 -1.82 -16.99 9.16
CA PHE A 158 -1.95 -16.20 10.38
C PHE A 158 -0.65 -16.11 11.17
N ASP A 159 0.19 -17.13 11.12
CA ASP A 159 1.48 -17.14 11.78
C ASP A 159 2.41 -16.07 11.20
N THR A 160 2.41 -15.87 9.87
CA THR A 160 3.13 -14.73 9.27
C THR A 160 2.60 -13.36 9.73
N LEU A 161 1.36 -13.29 10.20
CA LEU A 161 0.73 -12.06 10.70
C LEU A 161 1.07 -11.84 12.18
N PHE A 162 1.03 -12.88 13.00
CA PHE A 162 1.23 -12.81 14.46
C PHE A 162 2.69 -12.76 14.87
N ASP A 163 3.56 -13.47 14.17
CA ASP A 163 5.00 -13.46 14.41
C ASP A 163 5.64 -12.21 13.77
N VAL A 164 6.20 -11.34 14.63
CA VAL A 164 6.85 -10.09 14.22
C VAL A 164 8.08 -10.33 13.35
N ASN A 165 8.84 -11.41 13.57
CA ASN A 165 10.03 -11.73 12.79
C ASN A 165 9.64 -12.20 11.40
N LYS A 166 8.63 -13.06 11.28
CA LYS A 166 8.09 -13.50 9.98
C LYS A 166 7.49 -12.32 9.22
N HIS A 167 6.78 -11.42 9.91
CA HIS A 167 6.29 -10.18 9.33
C HIS A 167 7.45 -9.31 8.80
N ASN A 168 8.49 -9.10 9.61
CA ASN A 168 9.65 -8.28 9.24
C ASN A 168 10.44 -8.88 8.07
N ALA A 169 10.53 -10.21 7.98
CA ALA A 169 11.13 -10.89 6.82
C ALA A 169 10.34 -10.69 5.51
N LEU A 170 9.02 -10.50 5.59
CA LEU A 170 8.19 -10.12 4.42
C LEU A 170 8.36 -8.63 4.08
N LEU A 171 8.53 -7.78 5.09
CA LEU A 171 8.80 -6.36 4.91
C LEU A 171 10.15 -6.12 4.21
N SER A 172 11.21 -6.83 4.62
CA SER A 172 12.55 -6.71 4.04
C SER A 172 12.62 -7.20 2.59
N ARG A 173 11.81 -8.20 2.23
CA ARG A 173 11.65 -8.68 0.85
C ARG A 173 10.73 -7.80 -0.01
N GLY A 174 10.08 -6.81 0.60
CA GLY A 174 9.15 -5.93 -0.09
C GLY A 174 7.80 -6.57 -0.43
N GLU A 175 7.46 -7.70 0.17
CA GLU A 175 6.14 -8.35 0.06
C GLU A 175 5.12 -7.68 0.99
N ARG A 176 5.59 -7.01 2.05
CA ARG A 176 4.81 -6.10 2.89
C ARG A 176 5.36 -4.68 2.82
N ARG A 177 4.51 -3.71 3.20
CA ARG A 177 4.83 -2.26 3.15
C ARG A 177 4.66 -1.56 4.49
N LEU A 178 3.70 -2.00 5.31
CA LEU A 178 3.42 -1.46 6.63
C LEU A 178 4.22 -2.22 7.70
N SER A 179 4.64 -1.52 8.75
CA SER A 179 5.18 -2.08 9.97
C SER A 179 4.19 -3.05 10.61
N HIS A 180 4.70 -3.95 11.46
CA HIS A 180 3.86 -4.89 12.18
C HIS A 180 2.81 -4.15 13.01
N GLN A 181 3.18 -3.04 13.65
CA GLN A 181 2.28 -2.27 14.50
C GLN A 181 1.22 -1.51 13.68
N ALA A 182 1.60 -0.90 12.55
CA ALA A 182 0.65 -0.26 11.64
C ALA A 182 -0.35 -1.27 11.05
N MET A 183 0.10 -2.49 10.75
CA MET A 183 -0.77 -3.57 10.29
C MET A 183 -1.86 -3.90 11.34
N LYS A 184 -1.50 -3.97 12.63
CA LYS A 184 -2.49 -4.17 13.71
C LYS A 184 -3.53 -3.05 13.73
N GLY A 185 -3.07 -1.80 13.60
CA GLY A 185 -3.95 -0.63 13.56
C GLY A 185 -4.91 -0.66 12.38
N ALA A 186 -4.42 -1.02 11.18
CA ALA A 186 -5.24 -1.16 9.99
C ALA A 186 -6.30 -2.26 10.15
N MET A 187 -5.93 -3.41 10.72
CA MET A 187 -6.88 -4.49 11.01
C MET A 187 -7.93 -4.08 12.04
N MET A 188 -7.53 -3.34 13.08
CA MET A 188 -8.47 -2.85 14.08
C MET A 188 -9.50 -1.91 13.45
N ILE A 189 -9.07 -0.93 12.67
CA ILE A 189 -9.98 -0.02 11.96
C ILE A 189 -10.91 -0.80 11.03
N PHE A 190 -10.38 -1.78 10.29
CA PHE A 190 -11.18 -2.58 9.37
C PHE A 190 -12.26 -3.41 10.09
N LEU A 191 -11.92 -4.09 11.18
CA LEU A 191 -12.85 -4.94 11.93
C LEU A 191 -13.87 -4.14 12.76
N TYR A 192 -13.54 -2.92 13.15
CA TYR A 192 -14.41 -2.04 13.93
C TYR A 192 -14.94 -0.85 13.12
N ARG A 193 -14.91 -0.91 11.79
CA ARG A 193 -15.27 0.20 10.91
C ARG A 193 -16.67 0.76 11.18
N ASP A 194 -17.60 -0.08 11.63
CA ASP A 194 -18.99 0.28 11.91
C ASP A 194 -19.17 1.00 13.26
N GLN A 195 -18.12 1.10 14.08
CA GLN A 195 -18.14 1.84 15.34
C GLN A 195 -17.99 3.35 15.06
N PRO A 196 -18.78 4.23 15.72
CA PRO A 196 -18.76 5.68 15.45
C PRO A 196 -17.38 6.33 15.52
N ARG A 197 -16.47 5.82 16.37
CA ARG A 197 -15.09 6.34 16.51
C ARG A 197 -14.17 6.01 15.32
N PHE A 198 -14.57 5.08 14.47
CA PHE A 198 -13.84 4.68 13.26
C PHE A 198 -14.61 5.05 11.96
N HIS A 199 -15.83 5.59 12.08
CA HIS A 199 -16.47 6.33 11.01
C HIS A 199 -15.81 7.71 10.92
N SER A 200 -15.01 7.95 9.89
CA SER A 200 -14.52 9.28 9.54
C SER A 200 -14.50 9.45 8.03
#